data_AF-A0A2G9XJS2-F1
#
_entry.id   AF-A0A2G9XJS2-F1
#
_cell.length_a   1.000
_cell.length_b   1.000
_cell.length_c   1.000
_cell.angle_alpha   90.00
_cell.angle_beta   90.00
_cell.angle_gamma   90.00
#
_symmetry.space_group_name_H-M   'P 1'
#
loop_
_entity.id
_entity.type
_entity.pdbx_description
1 polymer ?
#
loop_
_entity_poly.entity_id
_entity_poly.type
_entity_poly.pdbx_seq_one_letter_code
_entity_poly.pdbx_strand_id
1 'polypeptide(L)'
;IGMCHYNQMLIIDRDQTETVAAAKEFGKLMVRFPTSRFSFLAEKNLRDCKKKLAEHEFYVGEIYFKMKQYKAALKRFDIIVKNYPNLGLDYKVNFMLEETKKQLAIAEAKSKGK
;
A
#
# COMPACT_ATOMS: atom_id res chain seq x y z
N ILE A 1 -19.88 -12.60 -0.89
CA ILE A 1 -19.39 -11.54 -1.80
C ILE A 1 -17.89 -11.26 -1.60
N GLY A 2 -17.37 -11.04 -0.38
CA GLY A 2 -15.92 -10.80 -0.15
C GLY A 2 -14.96 -11.83 -0.76
N MET A 3 -15.24 -13.14 -0.65
CA MET A 3 -14.43 -14.18 -1.29
C MET A 3 -14.47 -14.18 -2.83
N CYS A 4 -15.55 -13.65 -3.43
CA CYS A 4 -15.64 -13.53 -4.89
C CYS A 4 -14.61 -12.51 -5.40
N HIS A 5 -14.62 -11.31 -4.81
CA HIS A 5 -13.64 -10.26 -5.09
C HIS A 5 -12.21 -10.71 -4.78
N TYR A 6 -12.01 -11.43 -3.67
CA TYR A 6 -10.70 -11.97 -3.29
C TYR A 6 -10.11 -12.88 -4.36
N ASN A 7 -10.92 -13.77 -4.93
CA ASN A 7 -10.49 -14.69 -5.99
C ASN A 7 -10.24 -13.98 -7.33
N GLN A 8 -10.75 -12.75 -7.50
CA GLN A 8 -10.54 -11.92 -8.70
C GLN A 8 -9.39 -10.93 -8.55
N MET A 9 -8.65 -10.96 -7.41
CA MET A 9 -7.53 -10.06 -7.16
C MET A 9 -6.39 -10.28 -8.16
N LEU A 10 -6.02 -9.21 -8.86
CA LEU A 10 -4.93 -9.20 -9.82
C LEU A 10 -3.56 -9.03 -9.13
N ILE A 11 -2.49 -9.12 -9.93
CA ILE A 11 -1.11 -8.84 -9.53
C ILE A 11 -0.92 -7.34 -9.23
N ILE A 12 0.15 -7.02 -8.48
CA ILE A 12 0.36 -5.71 -7.84
C ILE A 12 0.56 -4.54 -8.80
N ASP A 13 0.81 -4.77 -10.09
CA ASP A 13 0.98 -3.75 -11.13
C ASP A 13 -0.34 -3.45 -11.87
N ARG A 14 -1.40 -4.20 -11.59
CA ARG A 14 -2.71 -4.08 -12.24
C ARG A 14 -3.75 -3.41 -11.34
N ASP A 15 -4.94 -3.18 -11.91
CA ASP A 15 -6.09 -2.62 -11.22
C ASP A 15 -6.42 -3.39 -9.93
N GLN A 16 -6.57 -2.63 -8.83
CA GLN A 16 -6.80 -3.16 -7.49
C GLN A 16 -8.25 -3.00 -7.03
N THR A 17 -9.21 -2.71 -7.92
CA THR A 17 -10.61 -2.48 -7.57
C THR A 17 -11.18 -3.67 -6.78
N GLU A 18 -10.91 -4.88 -7.25
CA GLU A 18 -11.34 -6.12 -6.60
C GLU A 18 -10.66 -6.32 -5.23
N THR A 19 -9.39 -5.97 -5.10
CA THR A 19 -8.67 -6.01 -3.82
C THR A 19 -9.26 -5.04 -2.80
N VAL A 20 -9.61 -3.82 -3.23
CA VAL A 20 -10.26 -2.81 -2.39
C VAL A 20 -11.67 -3.26 -1.97
N ALA A 21 -12.44 -3.82 -2.90
CA ALA A 21 -13.77 -4.36 -2.63
C ALA A 21 -13.71 -5.53 -1.62
N ALA A 22 -12.78 -6.47 -1.82
CA ALA A 22 -12.55 -7.58 -0.91
C ALA A 22 -12.19 -7.09 0.50
N ALA A 23 -11.24 -6.15 0.63
CA ALA A 23 -10.84 -5.57 1.92
C ALA A 23 -12.03 -4.90 2.63
N LYS A 24 -12.86 -4.17 1.89
CA LYS A 24 -14.06 -3.50 2.43
C LYS A 24 -15.07 -4.52 2.97
N GLU A 25 -15.33 -5.60 2.24
CA GLU A 25 -16.27 -6.63 2.65
C GLU A 25 -15.77 -7.45 3.86
N PHE A 26 -14.48 -7.80 3.89
CA PHE A 26 -13.90 -8.48 5.06
C PHE A 26 -13.90 -7.57 6.30
N GLY A 27 -13.59 -6.28 6.15
CA GLY A 27 -13.68 -5.30 7.24
C GLY A 27 -15.09 -5.17 7.81
N LYS A 28 -16.12 -5.13 6.94
CA LYS A 28 -17.53 -5.15 7.38
C LYS A 28 -17.87 -6.40 8.17
N LEU A 29 -17.38 -7.57 7.76
CA LEU A 29 -17.64 -8.83 8.46
C LEU A 29 -17.02 -8.83 9.85
N MET A 30 -15.78 -8.33 9.99
CA MET A 30 -15.12 -8.22 11.29
C MET A 30 -15.86 -7.28 12.25
N VAL A 31 -16.36 -6.15 11.75
CA VAL A 31 -17.10 -5.17 12.58
C VAL A 31 -18.47 -5.71 12.99
N ARG A 32 -19.20 -6.38 12.08
CA ARG A 32 -20.55 -6.88 12.37
C ARG A 32 -20.56 -8.19 13.17
N PHE A 33 -19.56 -9.04 12.99
CA PHE A 33 -19.52 -10.39 13.56
C PHE A 33 -18.15 -10.72 14.18
N PRO A 34 -17.68 -9.97 15.20
CA PRO A 34 -16.32 -10.10 15.73
C PRO A 34 -16.04 -11.48 16.37
N THR A 35 -17.04 -12.11 16.97
CA THR A 35 -16.92 -13.40 17.69
C THR A 35 -17.24 -14.63 16.85
N SER A 36 -17.55 -14.44 15.56
CA SER A 36 -17.88 -15.54 14.65
C SER A 36 -16.65 -16.37 14.31
N ARG A 37 -16.81 -17.68 14.08
CA ARG A 37 -15.71 -18.53 13.57
C ARG A 37 -15.14 -18.04 12.23
N PHE A 38 -15.93 -17.27 11.48
CA PHE A 38 -15.51 -16.67 10.21
C PHE A 38 -14.72 -15.36 10.38
N SER A 39 -14.69 -14.76 11.57
CA SER A 39 -13.95 -13.51 11.81
C SER A 39 -12.45 -13.71 11.67
N PHE A 40 -11.92 -14.84 12.17
CA PHE A 40 -10.51 -15.21 12.02
C PHE A 40 -10.09 -15.34 10.55
N LEU A 41 -10.92 -16.00 9.73
CA LEU A 41 -10.64 -16.15 8.30
C LEU A 41 -10.72 -14.80 7.57
N ALA A 42 -11.70 -13.97 7.92
CA ALA A 42 -11.83 -12.63 7.34
C ALA A 42 -10.68 -11.70 7.75
N GLU A 43 -10.18 -11.81 8.98
CA GLU A 43 -9.00 -11.07 9.44
C GLU A 43 -7.76 -11.44 8.61
N LYS A 44 -7.52 -12.75 8.42
CA LYS A 44 -6.43 -13.23 7.57
C LYS A 44 -6.55 -12.70 6.14
N ASN A 45 -7.72 -12.85 5.52
CA ASN A 45 -7.94 -12.40 4.15
C ASN A 45 -7.85 -10.87 4.03
N LEU A 46 -8.33 -10.13 5.03
CA LEU A 46 -8.19 -8.67 5.09
C LEU A 46 -6.72 -8.25 5.14
N ARG A 47 -5.92 -8.95 5.95
CA ARG A 47 -4.48 -8.71 6.04
C ARG A 47 -3.80 -8.96 4.70
N ASP A 48 -4.17 -10.04 4.00
CA ASP A 48 -3.64 -10.35 2.67
C ASP A 48 -4.05 -9.29 1.62
N CYS A 49 -5.30 -8.82 1.62
CA CYS A 49 -5.73 -7.71 0.77
C CYS A 49 -4.94 -6.43 1.04
N LYS A 50 -4.79 -6.05 2.31
CA LYS A 50 -4.02 -4.86 2.71
C LYS A 50 -2.56 -4.98 2.27
N LYS A 51 -1.96 -6.18 2.38
CA LYS A 51 -0.58 -6.42 1.95
C LYS A 51 -0.44 -6.19 0.44
N LYS A 52 -1.34 -6.75 -0.38
CA LYS A 52 -1.31 -6.51 -1.84
C LYS A 52 -1.48 -5.03 -2.20
N LEU A 53 -2.35 -4.29 -1.51
CA LEU A 53 -2.53 -2.85 -1.72
C LEU A 53 -1.25 -2.07 -1.36
N ALA A 54 -0.59 -2.44 -0.26
CA ALA A 54 0.68 -1.85 0.13
C ALA A 54 1.78 -2.13 -0.89
N GLU A 55 1.85 -3.37 -1.42
CA GLU A 55 2.81 -3.74 -2.48
C GLU A 55 2.54 -2.98 -3.79
N HIS A 56 1.28 -2.76 -4.16
CA HIS A 56 0.90 -1.92 -5.30
C HIS A 56 1.37 -0.48 -5.14
N GLU A 57 1.06 0.16 -4.00
CA GLU A 57 1.51 1.53 -3.72
C GLU A 57 3.04 1.63 -3.71
N PHE A 58 3.73 0.61 -3.19
CA PHE A 58 5.19 0.56 -3.19
C PHE A 58 5.74 0.51 -4.61
N TYR A 59 5.19 -0.37 -5.45
CA TYR A 59 5.57 -0.51 -6.86
C TYR A 59 5.39 0.82 -7.63
N VAL A 60 4.25 1.49 -7.44
CA VAL A 60 3.99 2.81 -8.04
C VAL A 60 4.97 3.86 -7.51
N GLY A 61 5.27 3.84 -6.21
CA GLY A 61 6.29 4.70 -5.60
C GLY A 61 7.68 4.51 -6.20
N GLU A 62 8.09 3.25 -6.44
CA GLU A 62 9.37 2.93 -7.10
C GLU A 62 9.44 3.45 -8.54
N ILE A 63 8.34 3.37 -9.29
CA ILE A 63 8.28 3.94 -10.65
C ILE A 63 8.50 5.46 -10.60
N TYR A 64 7.76 6.17 -9.73
CA TYR A 64 7.95 7.61 -9.59
C TYR A 64 9.36 7.98 -9.13
N PHE A 65 9.96 7.19 -8.25
CA PHE A 65 11.34 7.38 -7.81
C PHE A 65 12.32 7.24 -8.98
N LYS A 66 12.18 6.19 -9.80
CA LYS A 66 12.99 5.97 -11.02
C LYS A 66 12.80 7.09 -12.05
N MET A 67 11.59 7.65 -12.15
CA MET A 67 11.28 8.81 -12.98
C MET A 67 11.80 10.15 -12.41
N LYS A 68 12.50 10.12 -11.27
CA LYS A 68 12.99 11.31 -10.53
C LYS A 68 11.87 12.25 -10.07
N GLN A 69 10.63 11.77 -10.03
CA GLN A 69 9.48 12.50 -9.52
C GLN A 69 9.37 12.27 -8.01
N TYR A 70 10.38 12.75 -7.26
CA TYR A 70 10.53 12.44 -5.84
C TYR A 70 9.34 12.91 -4.98
N LYS A 71 8.68 14.02 -5.34
CA LYS A 71 7.47 14.49 -4.64
C LYS A 71 6.31 13.49 -4.76
N ALA A 72 6.13 12.88 -5.93
CA ALA A 72 5.08 11.89 -6.17
C ALA A 72 5.43 10.56 -5.47
N ALA A 73 6.69 10.12 -5.57
CA ALA A 73 7.18 8.93 -4.88
C ALA A 73 7.00 9.04 -3.36
N LEU A 74 7.34 10.19 -2.78
CA LEU A 74 7.22 10.43 -1.34
C LEU A 74 5.76 10.31 -0.87
N LYS A 75 4.81 10.87 -1.63
CA LYS A 75 3.37 10.71 -1.32
C LYS A 75 2.94 9.25 -1.33
N ARG A 76 3.43 8.45 -2.29
CA ARG A 76 3.12 7.01 -2.38
C ARG A 76 3.66 6.23 -1.19
N PHE A 77 4.92 6.46 -0.81
CA PHE A 77 5.50 5.78 0.36
C PHE A 77 4.83 6.21 1.68
N ASP A 78 4.47 7.49 1.81
CA ASP A 78 3.77 8.02 2.99
C ASP A 78 2.37 7.39 3.18
N ILE A 79 1.64 7.14 2.08
CA ILE A 79 0.37 6.39 2.11
C ILE A 79 0.56 5.00 2.72
N ILE A 80 1.67 4.32 2.41
CA ILE A 80 1.93 2.97 2.92
C ILE A 80 2.17 2.99 4.42
N VAL A 81 3.03 3.90 4.90
CA VAL A 81 3.33 4.03 6.34
C VAL A 81 2.06 4.37 7.14
N LYS A 82 1.19 5.22 6.59
CA LYS A 82 -0.04 5.66 7.29
C LYS A 82 -1.15 4.59 7.27
N ASN A 83 -1.36 3.93 6.14
CA ASN A 83 -2.55 3.10 5.93
C ASN A 83 -2.28 1.60 6.09
N TYR A 84 -1.02 1.17 5.99
CA TYR A 84 -0.63 -0.24 5.95
C TYR A 84 0.52 -0.60 6.92
N PRO A 85 0.48 -0.21 8.21
CA PRO A 85 1.53 -0.55 9.16
C PRO A 85 1.54 -2.05 9.50
N ASN A 86 2.72 -2.58 9.84
CA ASN A 86 2.95 -3.94 10.35
C ASN A 86 2.59 -5.06 9.37
N LEU A 87 2.76 -4.81 8.07
CA LEU A 87 2.56 -5.80 7.01
C LEU A 87 3.87 -6.46 6.53
N GLY A 88 4.99 -6.17 7.19
CA GLY A 88 6.31 -6.70 6.82
C GLY A 88 6.99 -5.93 5.69
N LEU A 89 6.39 -4.81 5.26
CA LEU A 89 6.96 -3.87 4.30
C LEU A 89 7.60 -2.66 4.98
N ASP A 90 7.39 -2.49 6.28
CA ASP A 90 7.71 -1.28 7.04
C ASP A 90 9.18 -0.87 6.88
N TYR A 91 10.10 -1.83 7.02
CA TYR A 91 11.53 -1.57 6.84
C TYR A 91 11.85 -1.07 5.42
N LYS A 92 11.31 -1.73 4.40
CA LYS A 92 11.56 -1.41 2.98
C LYS A 92 10.98 -0.05 2.61
N VAL A 93 9.76 0.23 3.06
CA VAL A 93 9.05 1.50 2.82
C VAL A 93 9.79 2.65 3.52
N ASN A 94 10.16 2.48 4.78
CA ASN A 94 10.88 3.52 5.52
C ASN A 94 12.24 3.83 4.90
N PHE A 95 12.98 2.80 4.47
CA PHE A 95 14.24 2.99 3.74
C PHE A 95 14.03 3.84 2.45
N MET A 96 13.05 3.46 1.62
CA MET A 96 12.76 4.19 0.39
C MET A 96 12.24 5.60 0.65
N LEU A 97 11.48 5.81 1.72
CA LEU A 97 10.94 7.10 2.12
C LEU A 97 12.07 8.07 2.52
N GLU A 98 13.03 7.62 3.31
CA GLU A 98 14.22 8.41 3.67
C GLU A 98 15.10 8.71 2.46
N GLU A 99 15.36 7.73 1.60
CA GLU A 99 16.13 7.95 0.37
C GLU A 99 15.42 8.94 -0.57
N THR A 100 14.10 8.85 -0.69
CA THR A 100 13.30 9.79 -1.51
C THR A 100 13.37 11.20 -0.97
N LYS A 101 13.31 11.40 0.36
CA LYS A 101 13.48 12.72 0.99
C LYS A 101 14.86 13.31 0.69
N LYS A 102 15.91 12.51 0.80
CA LYS A 102 17.28 12.93 0.50
C LYS A 102 17.42 13.38 -0.95
N GLN A 103 16.94 12.57 -1.90
CA GLN A 103 16.98 12.90 -3.33
C GLN A 103 16.15 14.15 -3.67
N LEU A 104 14.99 14.32 -3.01
CA LEU A 104 14.18 15.52 -3.16
C LEU A 104 14.94 16.78 -2.70
N ALA A 105 15.58 16.74 -1.54
CA ALA A 105 16.36 17.87 -1.02
C ALA A 105 17.52 18.25 -1.96
N ILE A 106 18.23 17.24 -2.51
CA ILE A 106 19.30 17.45 -3.50
C ILE A 106 18.74 18.08 -4.79
N ALA A 107 17.59 17.60 -5.27
CA ALA A 107 16.95 18.14 -6.47
C ALA A 107 16.51 19.60 -6.29
N GLU A 108 15.95 19.94 -5.12
CA GLU A 108 15.54 21.29 -4.78
C GLU A 108 16.74 22.25 -4.63
N ALA A 109 17.83 21.80 -3.99
CA ALA A 109 19.06 22.59 -3.88
C ALA A 109 19.66 22.91 -5.27
N LYS A 110 19.69 21.95 -6.18
CA LYS A 110 20.15 22.15 -7.57
C LYS A 110 19.27 23.13 -8.36
N SER A 111 17.97 23.18 -8.06
CA SER A 111 17.04 24.10 -8.72
C SER A 111 17.19 25.56 -8.27
N LYS A 112 17.66 25.79 -7.04
CA LYS A 112 17.84 27.14 -6.45
C LYS A 112 19.20 27.78 -6.77
N GLY A 113 20.18 26.98 -7.21
CA GLY A 113 21.52 27.45 -7.58
C GLY A 113 21.70 27.76 -9.07
N LYS A 114 20.61 27.71 -9.86
CA LYS A 114 20.55 28.08 -11.28
C LYS A 114 19.77 29.37 -11.42
#